data_AF-A0A1F8M9D5-F1
#
_entry.id   AF-A0A1F8M9D5-F1
#
_cell.length_a   1.000
_cell.length_b   1.000
_cell.length_c   1.000
_cell.angle_alpha   90.00
_cell.angle_beta   90.00
_cell.angle_gamma   90.00
#
_symmetry.space_group_name_H-M   'P 1'
#
loop_
_entity.id
_entity.type
_entity.pdbx_description
1 polymer ?
#
loop_
_entity_poly.entity_id
_entity_poly.type
_entity_poly.pdbx_seq_one_letter_code
_entity_poly.pdbx_strand_id
1 'polypeptide(L)'
;MLQKFLDGKKKYSAFIITVLVTMVPLFVQAPEAQKTILDMVPSAAAALAGIFYIVTQGKIDKEKEQAKIMANGNGGGVATHQTAGAQPAQPQPEITPATSLSSESIAVITPFDPKAFHSEVMSTVKETYTEVNACTIFYKARDKGSVTDCQHISQAVDYWNYLVDLAVDAKDWIKEQTEKKKGECGRSPEYYVFNRDFNTTIRAANNLSELAGSKIDWKAKLAPFNRTLYGVGTLAEQLLSYNLN
;
A
#
# COMPACT_ATOMS: atom_id res chain seq x y z
N MET A 1 -0.67 -21.98 7.99
CA MET A 1 -0.79 -20.51 8.04
C MET A 1 -1.43 -19.90 6.79
N LEU A 2 -1.19 -20.43 5.58
CA LEU A 2 -1.81 -19.95 4.34
C LEU A 2 -3.36 -19.98 4.35
N GLN A 3 -3.94 -20.99 4.99
CA GLN A 3 -5.39 -21.12 5.14
C GLN A 3 -5.95 -20.01 6.05
N LYS A 4 -5.22 -19.59 7.10
CA LYS A 4 -5.62 -18.44 7.95
C LYS A 4 -5.56 -17.11 7.19
N PHE A 5 -4.63 -16.95 6.26
CA PHE A 5 -4.51 -15.75 5.42
C PHE A 5 -5.69 -15.60 4.44
N LEU A 6 -6.11 -16.70 3.81
CA LEU A 6 -7.30 -16.72 2.94
C LEU A 6 -8.61 -16.59 3.73
N ASP A 7 -8.65 -17.16 4.95
CA ASP A 7 -9.79 -17.10 5.85
C ASP A 7 -9.94 -15.70 6.48
N GLY A 8 -8.84 -14.97 6.71
CA GLY A 8 -8.82 -13.58 7.15
C GLY A 8 -9.45 -12.61 6.15
N LYS A 9 -9.11 -12.73 4.85
CA LYS A 9 -9.78 -11.96 3.78
C LYS A 9 -11.28 -12.19 3.74
N LYS A 10 -11.72 -13.45 3.85
CA LYS A 10 -13.16 -13.79 3.86
C LYS A 10 -13.88 -13.27 5.11
N LYS A 11 -13.24 -13.33 6.28
CA LYS A 11 -13.78 -12.80 7.53
C LYS A 11 -13.85 -11.28 7.53
N TYR A 12 -12.88 -10.59 6.93
CA TYR A 12 -12.89 -9.14 6.78
C TYR A 12 -13.99 -8.68 5.82
N SER A 13 -14.15 -9.35 4.66
CA SER A 13 -15.30 -9.11 3.77
C SER A 13 -16.64 -9.39 4.45
N ALA A 14 -16.76 -10.49 5.18
CA ALA A 14 -17.99 -10.83 5.89
C ALA A 14 -18.31 -9.80 6.99
N PHE A 15 -17.31 -9.36 7.76
CA PHE A 15 -17.48 -8.33 8.78
C PHE A 15 -17.94 -7.00 8.17
N ILE A 16 -17.32 -6.56 7.07
CA ILE A 16 -17.74 -5.34 6.36
C ILE A 16 -19.16 -5.48 5.81
N ILE A 17 -19.51 -6.63 5.22
CA ILE A 17 -20.88 -6.88 4.72
C ILE A 17 -21.89 -6.88 5.88
N THR A 18 -21.60 -7.49 7.01
CA THR A 18 -22.49 -7.49 8.19
C THR A 18 -22.66 -6.09 8.77
N VAL A 19 -21.59 -5.30 8.84
CA VAL A 19 -21.67 -3.88 9.26
C VAL A 19 -22.49 -3.08 8.25
N LEU A 20 -22.30 -3.29 6.94
CA LEU A 20 -23.10 -2.62 5.92
C LEU A 20 -24.59 -2.97 5.97
N VAL A 21 -24.94 -4.25 6.10
CA VAL A 21 -26.34 -4.70 6.19
C VAL A 21 -27.03 -4.15 7.45
N THR A 22 -26.29 -3.95 8.54
CA THR A 22 -26.85 -3.36 9.77
C THR A 22 -26.91 -1.83 9.73
N MET A 23 -26.03 -1.16 8.98
CA MET A 23 -26.02 0.31 8.88
C MET A 23 -26.93 0.87 7.78
N VAL A 24 -27.10 0.18 6.64
CA VAL A 24 -27.92 0.69 5.52
C VAL A 24 -29.37 1.02 5.91
N PRO A 25 -30.09 0.24 6.74
CA PRO A 25 -31.43 0.59 7.19
C PRO A 25 -31.47 1.89 8.02
N LEU A 26 -30.42 2.17 8.82
CA LEU A 26 -30.32 3.37 9.64
C LEU A 26 -30.14 4.64 8.80
N PHE A 27 -29.45 4.55 7.65
CA PHE A 27 -29.26 5.69 6.75
C PHE A 27 -30.48 6.02 5.88
N VAL A 28 -31.36 5.04 5.63
CA VAL A 28 -32.57 5.23 4.79
C VAL A 28 -33.79 5.61 5.64
N GLN A 29 -33.90 5.12 6.88
CA GLN A 29 -35.13 5.25 7.67
C GLN A 29 -35.12 6.39 8.71
N ALA A 30 -33.96 6.95 9.09
CA ALA A 30 -33.89 7.95 10.16
C ALA A 30 -32.78 9.01 9.90
N PRO A 31 -33.04 10.06 9.10
CA PRO A 31 -32.05 11.12 8.83
C PRO A 31 -31.60 11.88 10.09
N GLU A 32 -32.41 11.90 11.15
CA GLU A 32 -32.02 12.55 12.42
C GLU A 32 -30.98 11.75 13.24
N ALA A 33 -30.81 10.45 12.97
CA ALA A 33 -29.79 9.63 13.64
C ALA A 33 -28.37 9.82 13.08
N GLN A 34 -28.23 10.47 11.91
CA GLN A 34 -26.94 10.72 11.28
C GLN A 34 -26.04 11.65 12.12
N LYS A 35 -26.64 12.63 12.79
CA LYS A 35 -25.90 13.61 13.60
C LYS A 35 -25.31 12.97 14.85
N THR A 36 -26.08 12.09 15.49
CA THR A 36 -25.65 11.35 16.68
C THR A 36 -24.57 10.30 16.37
N ILE A 37 -24.57 9.68 15.18
CA ILE A 37 -23.56 8.68 14.78
C ILE A 37 -22.24 9.33 14.33
N LEU A 38 -22.27 10.55 13.79
CA LEU A 38 -21.05 11.31 13.47
C LEU A 38 -20.35 11.83 14.74
N ASP A 39 -21.12 12.21 15.77
CA ASP A 39 -20.58 12.67 17.06
C ASP A 39 -20.22 11.51 18.01
N MET A 40 -20.80 10.33 17.80
CA MET A 40 -20.59 9.17 18.65
C MET A 40 -19.85 8.10 17.84
N VAL A 41 -18.57 7.91 18.19
CA VAL A 41 -17.72 6.74 17.93
C VAL A 41 -16.70 6.89 16.75
N PRO A 42 -15.38 6.80 17.04
CA PRO A 42 -14.30 6.64 16.05
C PRO A 42 -14.44 5.43 15.09
N SER A 43 -15.36 4.52 15.38
CA SER A 43 -15.65 3.31 14.59
C SER A 43 -16.36 3.59 13.27
N ALA A 44 -17.16 4.66 13.19
CA ALA A 44 -17.86 5.03 11.96
C ALA A 44 -16.88 5.51 10.88
N ALA A 45 -15.79 6.18 11.27
CA ALA A 45 -14.70 6.54 10.37
C ALA A 45 -13.97 5.31 9.80
N ALA A 46 -13.80 4.25 10.61
CA ALA A 46 -13.21 2.99 10.13
C ALA A 46 -14.13 2.25 9.14
N ALA A 47 -15.45 2.26 9.36
CA ALA A 47 -16.42 1.69 8.44
C ALA A 47 -16.49 2.47 7.11
N LEU A 48 -16.47 3.80 7.16
CA LEU A 48 -16.43 4.67 5.98
C LEU A 48 -15.09 4.53 5.22
N ALA A 49 -13.97 4.39 5.92
CA ALA A 49 -12.68 4.08 5.30
C ALA A 49 -12.68 2.71 4.60
N GLY A 50 -13.34 1.71 5.19
CA GLY A 50 -13.54 0.40 4.55
C GLY A 50 -14.40 0.47 3.29
N ILE A 51 -15.44 1.31 3.27
CA ILE A 51 -16.28 1.56 2.08
C ILE A 51 -15.45 2.26 0.99
N PHE A 52 -14.66 3.27 1.37
CA PHE A 52 -13.75 3.96 0.44
C PHE A 52 -12.74 2.97 -0.16
N TYR A 53 -12.13 2.12 0.66
CA TYR A 53 -11.18 1.08 0.25
C TYR A 53 -11.77 0.09 -0.79
N ILE A 54 -13.02 -0.35 -0.62
CA ILE A 54 -13.68 -1.24 -1.59
C ILE A 54 -13.95 -0.53 -2.92
N VAL A 55 -14.37 0.73 -2.88
CA VAL A 55 -14.66 1.52 -4.09
C VAL A 55 -13.37 1.87 -4.85
N THR A 56 -12.27 2.18 -4.15
CA THR A 56 -10.98 2.47 -4.78
C THR A 56 -10.31 1.21 -5.33
N GLN A 57 -10.39 0.06 -4.65
CA GLN A 57 -9.92 -1.23 -5.16
C GLN A 57 -10.60 -1.59 -6.50
N GLY A 58 -11.91 -1.36 -6.63
CA GLY A 58 -12.63 -1.60 -7.88
C GLY A 58 -12.21 -0.70 -9.06
N LYS A 59 -11.66 0.49 -8.80
CA LYS A 59 -11.06 1.35 -9.83
C LYS A 59 -9.63 0.92 -10.17
N ILE A 60 -8.82 0.61 -9.17
CA ILE A 60 -7.43 0.18 -9.34
C ILE A 60 -7.35 -1.17 -10.07
N ASP A 61 -8.27 -2.10 -9.81
CA ASP A 61 -8.34 -3.37 -10.53
C ASP A 61 -8.69 -3.17 -12.02
N LYS A 62 -9.56 -2.20 -12.36
CA LYS A 62 -9.85 -1.84 -13.76
C LYS A 62 -8.66 -1.23 -14.47
N GLU A 63 -7.89 -0.39 -13.79
CA GLU A 63 -6.67 0.21 -14.35
C GLU A 63 -5.55 -0.84 -14.50
N LYS A 64 -5.46 -1.79 -13.57
CA LYS A 64 -4.53 -2.93 -13.64
C LYS A 64 -4.90 -3.89 -14.78
N GLU A 65 -6.19 -4.10 -15.04
CA GLU A 65 -6.67 -4.87 -16.18
C GLU A 65 -6.41 -4.15 -17.51
N GLN A 66 -6.63 -2.83 -17.58
CA GLN A 66 -6.28 -2.02 -18.75
C GLN A 66 -4.77 -1.99 -19.02
N ALA A 67 -3.92 -1.87 -18.00
CA ALA A 67 -2.47 -1.93 -18.14
C ALA A 67 -1.99 -3.30 -18.64
N LYS A 68 -2.67 -4.38 -18.22
CA LYS A 68 -2.38 -5.74 -18.70
C LYS A 68 -2.79 -5.96 -20.16
N ILE A 69 -3.86 -5.32 -20.62
CA ILE A 69 -4.33 -5.39 -22.02
C ILE A 69 -3.40 -4.58 -22.95
N MET A 70 -2.94 -3.40 -22.53
CA MET A 70 -2.00 -2.59 -23.33
C MET A 70 -0.61 -3.24 -23.44
N ALA A 71 -0.17 -3.99 -22.43
CA ALA A 71 1.10 -4.71 -22.46
C ALA A 71 1.10 -5.96 -23.37
N ASN A 72 -0.07 -6.55 -23.65
CA ASN A 72 -0.21 -7.77 -24.46
C ASN A 72 -0.69 -7.52 -25.90
N GLY A 73 -1.01 -6.27 -26.27
CA GLY A 73 -1.66 -5.93 -27.55
C GLY A 73 -0.74 -5.61 -28.73
N ASN A 74 0.58 -5.55 -28.56
CA ASN A 74 1.51 -5.10 -29.62
C ASN A 74 2.34 -6.23 -30.24
N GLY A 75 1.67 -7.31 -30.63
CA GLY A 75 2.27 -8.43 -31.35
C GLY A 75 1.45 -8.81 -32.58
N GLY A 76 1.66 -8.11 -33.70
CA GLY A 76 1.11 -8.52 -34.99
C GLY A 76 1.08 -7.41 -36.03
N GLY A 77 2.08 -7.35 -36.89
CA GLY A 77 2.13 -6.43 -38.02
C GLY A 77 3.42 -6.55 -38.84
N VAL A 78 3.44 -7.54 -39.74
CA VAL A 78 4.48 -7.83 -40.74
C VAL A 78 4.56 -6.70 -41.77
N ALA A 79 5.78 -6.26 -42.15
CA ALA A 79 6.09 -5.87 -43.54
C ALA A 79 7.60 -5.69 -43.80
N THR A 80 8.11 -6.62 -44.61
CA THR A 80 9.14 -6.48 -45.67
C THR A 80 10.57 -6.04 -45.35
N HIS A 81 11.46 -7.03 -45.45
CA HIS A 81 12.86 -6.90 -45.88
C HIS A 81 12.97 -6.09 -47.19
N GLN A 82 13.92 -5.15 -47.23
CA GLN A 82 14.50 -4.68 -48.48
C GLN A 82 16.02 -4.49 -48.30
N THR A 83 16.78 -5.37 -48.95
CA THR A 83 18.23 -5.33 -49.15
C THR A 83 18.57 -4.54 -50.41
N ALA A 84 19.45 -3.54 -50.28
CA ALA A 84 20.35 -2.99 -51.32
C ALA A 84 21.39 -2.18 -50.52
N GLY A 85 22.70 -2.37 -50.58
CA GLY A 85 23.61 -2.40 -51.73
C GLY A 85 24.80 -1.50 -51.33
N ALA A 86 26.03 -2.03 -51.36
CA ALA A 86 27.23 -1.35 -50.88
C ALA A 86 27.77 -0.30 -51.87
N GLN A 87 28.35 0.83 -51.39
CA GLN A 87 29.74 1.34 -51.60
C GLN A 87 29.94 2.81 -51.10
N PRO A 88 31.16 3.43 -51.05
CA PRO A 88 31.81 3.81 -49.80
C PRO A 88 32.12 5.33 -49.59
N ALA A 89 32.49 5.65 -48.34
CA ALA A 89 33.39 6.72 -47.84
C ALA A 89 33.13 8.22 -48.10
N GLN A 90 32.80 8.97 -47.03
CA GLN A 90 33.61 10.12 -46.53
C GLN A 90 33.08 10.63 -45.15
N PRO A 91 33.95 11.09 -44.23
CA PRO A 91 33.53 11.60 -42.93
C PRO A 91 33.32 13.13 -42.94
N GLN A 92 32.15 13.59 -42.51
CA GLN A 92 31.91 14.98 -42.11
C GLN A 92 31.31 14.99 -40.69
N PRO A 93 31.90 15.71 -39.72
CA PRO A 93 31.28 15.93 -38.43
C PRO A 93 30.33 17.13 -38.54
N GLU A 94 29.03 16.85 -38.68
CA GLU A 94 27.98 17.86 -38.50
C GLU A 94 27.44 17.76 -37.07
N ILE A 95 27.52 18.87 -36.35
CA ILE A 95 27.14 18.99 -34.95
C ILE A 95 25.62 19.09 -34.90
N THR A 96 24.93 17.97 -34.69
CA THR A 96 23.51 17.96 -34.35
C THR A 96 23.35 18.35 -32.88
N PRO A 97 22.47 19.30 -32.51
CA PRO A 97 22.13 19.50 -31.11
C PRO A 97 21.47 18.24 -30.58
N ALA A 98 22.05 17.65 -29.55
CA ALA A 98 21.51 16.52 -28.84
C ALA A 98 20.18 16.93 -28.19
N THR A 99 19.07 16.63 -28.86
CA THR A 99 17.80 16.39 -28.18
C THR A 99 18.00 15.12 -27.37
N SER A 100 18.45 15.26 -26.13
CA SER A 100 18.46 14.21 -25.12
C SER A 100 17.00 13.90 -24.75
N LEU A 101 16.30 13.23 -25.65
CA LEU A 101 15.18 12.37 -25.28
C LEU A 101 15.81 11.24 -24.50
N SER A 102 15.82 11.40 -23.17
CA SER A 102 16.04 10.31 -22.24
C SER A 102 14.98 9.25 -22.50
N SER A 103 15.32 8.30 -23.37
CA SER A 103 14.68 7.00 -23.47
C SER A 103 14.90 6.31 -22.13
N GLU A 104 14.04 6.59 -21.15
CA GLU A 104 13.81 5.68 -20.04
C GLU A 104 13.40 4.36 -20.68
N SER A 105 14.32 3.41 -20.71
CA SER A 105 13.97 2.01 -20.95
C SER A 105 12.82 1.71 -20.00
N ILE A 106 11.70 1.21 -20.52
CA ILE A 106 10.55 0.81 -19.71
C ILE A 106 11.03 -0.31 -18.78
N ALA A 107 11.54 0.07 -17.62
CA ALA A 107 12.01 -0.87 -16.62
C ALA A 107 10.78 -1.66 -16.20
N VAL A 108 10.82 -2.97 -16.40
CA VAL A 108 9.73 -3.87 -16.03
C VAL A 108 9.48 -3.71 -14.52
N ILE A 109 8.37 -3.06 -14.18
CA ILE A 109 7.98 -2.83 -12.79
C ILE A 109 7.64 -4.20 -12.20
N THR A 110 8.45 -4.67 -11.26
CA THR A 110 8.21 -5.93 -10.58
C THR A 110 7.13 -5.72 -9.51
N PRO A 111 5.99 -6.42 -9.53
CA PRO A 111 4.97 -6.27 -8.49
C PRO A 111 5.50 -6.61 -7.10
N PHE A 112 4.94 -6.00 -6.05
CA PHE A 112 5.27 -6.38 -4.67
C PHE A 112 4.74 -7.79 -4.40
N ASP A 113 5.61 -8.68 -3.90
CA ASP A 113 5.22 -10.03 -3.46
C ASP A 113 5.21 -10.09 -1.92
N PRO A 114 4.02 -10.02 -1.28
CA PRO A 114 3.91 -10.07 0.17
C PRO A 114 4.46 -11.37 0.77
N LYS A 115 4.41 -12.49 0.04
CA LYS A 115 4.84 -13.80 0.58
C LYS A 115 6.34 -13.90 0.63
N ALA A 116 7.03 -13.57 -0.45
CA ALA A 116 8.49 -13.51 -0.48
C ALA A 116 9.00 -12.51 0.57
N PHE A 117 8.40 -11.31 0.61
CA PHE A 117 8.76 -10.29 1.58
C PHE A 117 8.57 -10.76 3.03
N HIS A 118 7.43 -11.39 3.35
CA HIS A 118 7.16 -11.92 4.69
C HIS A 118 8.14 -13.04 5.07
N SER A 119 8.50 -13.91 4.13
CA SER A 119 9.50 -14.96 4.36
C SER A 119 10.85 -14.37 4.78
N GLU A 120 11.29 -13.29 4.12
CA GLU A 120 12.51 -12.55 4.47
C GLU A 120 12.38 -11.78 5.80
N VAL A 121 11.20 -11.25 6.11
CA VAL A 121 10.95 -10.68 7.44
C VAL A 121 11.12 -11.77 8.51
N MET A 122 10.53 -12.94 8.31
CA MET A 122 10.58 -14.03 9.28
C MET A 122 11.99 -14.61 9.49
N SER A 123 12.85 -14.63 8.47
CA SER A 123 14.25 -15.02 8.66
C SER A 123 14.99 -14.03 9.55
N THR A 124 14.85 -12.73 9.27
CA THR A 124 15.54 -11.67 10.02
C THR A 124 14.97 -11.46 11.42
N VAL A 125 13.67 -11.68 11.66
CA VAL A 125 13.06 -11.61 13.00
C VAL A 125 13.70 -12.63 13.93
N LYS A 126 13.88 -13.87 13.47
CA LYS A 126 14.49 -14.95 14.26
C LYS A 126 15.94 -14.69 14.63
N GLU A 127 16.66 -13.93 13.80
CA GLU A 127 18.03 -13.51 14.06
C GLU A 127 18.12 -12.31 15.00
N THR A 128 17.14 -11.40 14.95
CA THR A 128 17.17 -10.12 15.68
C THR A 128 16.57 -10.20 17.08
N TYR A 129 15.47 -10.94 17.24
CA TYR A 129 14.68 -10.96 18.47
C TYR A 129 14.74 -12.33 19.15
N THR A 130 14.79 -12.32 20.48
CA THR A 130 14.76 -13.53 21.31
C THR A 130 13.39 -14.22 21.29
N GLU A 131 12.32 -13.47 21.05
CA GLU A 131 10.96 -13.97 20.94
C GLU A 131 10.35 -13.55 19.60
N VAL A 132 9.71 -14.51 18.91
CA VAL A 132 8.98 -14.25 17.67
C VAL A 132 7.49 -14.12 18.01
N ASN A 133 7.01 -12.88 18.02
CA ASN A 133 5.59 -12.56 18.21
C ASN A 133 5.09 -11.54 17.18
N ALA A 134 3.77 -11.32 17.12
CA ALA A 134 3.16 -10.48 16.10
C ALA A 134 3.72 -9.04 16.08
N CYS A 135 4.09 -8.48 17.23
CA CYS A 135 4.70 -7.14 17.30
C CYS A 135 6.11 -7.12 16.70
N THR A 136 6.95 -8.08 17.04
CA THR A 136 8.31 -8.17 16.48
C THR A 136 8.29 -8.34 14.95
N ILE A 137 7.32 -9.11 14.43
CA ILE A 137 7.10 -9.28 12.99
C ILE A 137 6.68 -7.96 12.35
N PHE A 138 5.69 -7.26 12.94
CA PHE A 138 5.22 -5.95 12.46
C PHE A 138 6.36 -4.92 12.40
N TYR A 139 7.12 -4.75 13.49
CA TYR A 139 8.21 -3.77 13.52
C TYR A 139 9.34 -4.14 12.57
N LYS A 140 9.70 -5.42 12.44
CA LYS A 140 10.73 -5.82 11.49
C LYS A 140 10.28 -5.64 10.03
N ALA A 141 9.01 -5.90 9.73
CA ALA A 141 8.43 -5.63 8.41
C ALA A 141 8.46 -4.13 8.08
N ARG A 142 8.22 -3.27 9.07
CA ARG A 142 8.36 -1.81 8.96
C ARG A 142 9.80 -1.43 8.64
N ASP A 143 10.76 -1.91 9.43
CA ASP A 143 12.18 -1.58 9.26
C ASP A 143 12.69 -2.03 7.89
N LYS A 144 12.34 -3.24 7.46
CA LYS A 144 12.69 -3.72 6.12
C LYS A 144 12.07 -2.86 5.02
N GLY A 145 10.81 -2.48 5.16
CA GLY A 145 10.14 -1.60 4.19
C GLY A 145 10.72 -0.20 4.13
N SER A 146 11.33 0.28 5.23
CA SER A 146 12.01 1.59 5.28
C SER A 146 13.28 1.66 4.43
N VAL A 147 13.88 0.51 4.11
CA VAL A 147 15.09 0.39 3.28
C VAL A 147 14.86 -0.27 1.93
N THR A 148 13.62 -0.69 1.64
CA THR A 148 13.27 -1.33 0.37
C THR A 148 12.81 -0.26 -0.63
N ASP A 149 13.52 -0.11 -1.74
CA ASP A 149 13.19 0.84 -2.80
C ASP A 149 11.78 0.61 -3.39
N CYS A 150 11.08 1.70 -3.68
CA CYS A 150 9.75 1.69 -4.26
C CYS A 150 9.82 2.23 -5.70
N GLN A 151 9.62 1.33 -6.65
CA GLN A 151 9.64 1.65 -8.08
C GLN A 151 8.28 2.16 -8.58
N HIS A 152 7.18 1.76 -7.95
CA HIS A 152 5.85 2.17 -8.38
C HIS A 152 4.89 2.28 -7.20
N ILE A 153 3.95 3.23 -7.25
CA ILE A 153 3.05 3.52 -6.12
C ILE A 153 2.20 2.32 -5.72
N SER A 154 1.84 1.46 -6.68
CA SER A 154 1.10 0.23 -6.39
C SER A 154 1.87 -0.72 -5.46
N GLN A 155 3.20 -0.76 -5.53
CA GLN A 155 4.01 -1.58 -4.63
C GLN A 155 3.91 -1.06 -3.19
N ALA A 156 3.96 0.26 -3.01
CA ALA A 156 3.77 0.87 -1.70
C ALA A 156 2.35 0.57 -1.18
N VAL A 157 1.31 0.72 -2.01
CA VAL A 157 -0.08 0.39 -1.61
C VAL A 157 -0.18 -1.07 -1.15
N ASP A 158 0.33 -2.02 -1.93
CA ASP A 158 0.30 -3.44 -1.58
C ASP A 158 1.10 -3.74 -0.31
N TYR A 159 2.26 -3.11 -0.13
CA TYR A 159 3.09 -3.20 1.08
C TYR A 159 2.36 -2.65 2.32
N TRP A 160 1.71 -1.50 2.21
CA TRP A 160 0.99 -0.89 3.32
C TRP A 160 -0.26 -1.68 3.70
N ASN A 161 -0.96 -2.27 2.74
CA ASN A 161 -2.05 -3.23 3.02
C ASN A 161 -1.52 -4.44 3.81
N TYR A 162 -0.38 -5.00 3.40
CA TYR A 162 0.30 -6.05 4.16
C TYR A 162 0.71 -5.60 5.56
N LEU A 163 1.20 -4.36 5.72
CA LEU A 163 1.61 -3.83 7.01
C LEU A 163 0.41 -3.61 7.95
N VAL A 164 -0.74 -3.20 7.40
CA VAL A 164 -2.01 -3.09 8.13
C VAL A 164 -2.47 -4.45 8.65
N ASP A 165 -2.42 -5.51 7.83
CA ASP A 165 -2.77 -6.86 8.25
C ASP A 165 -1.90 -7.29 9.45
N LEU A 166 -0.58 -7.06 9.40
CA LEU A 166 0.32 -7.33 10.52
C LEU A 166 0.03 -6.46 11.76
N ALA A 167 -0.36 -5.20 11.56
CA ALA A 167 -0.68 -4.28 12.65
C ALA A 167 -1.92 -4.75 13.42
N VAL A 168 -2.91 -5.32 12.72
CA VAL A 168 -4.11 -5.93 13.32
C VAL A 168 -3.71 -7.14 14.17
N ASP A 169 -2.94 -8.07 13.61
CA ASP A 169 -2.45 -9.25 14.36
C ASP A 169 -1.66 -8.85 15.62
N ALA A 170 -0.81 -7.83 15.49
CA ALA A 170 -0.02 -7.30 16.61
C ALA A 170 -0.89 -6.59 17.67
N LYS A 171 -1.95 -5.88 17.25
CA LYS A 171 -2.92 -5.27 18.17
C LYS A 171 -3.64 -6.31 19.01
N ASP A 172 -4.11 -7.37 18.37
CA ASP A 172 -4.82 -8.45 19.05
C ASP A 172 -3.90 -9.17 20.04
N TRP A 173 -2.65 -9.44 19.64
CA TRP A 173 -1.66 -10.03 20.53
C TRP A 173 -1.37 -9.12 21.74
N ILE A 174 -1.14 -7.82 21.56
CA ILE A 174 -0.91 -6.88 22.68
C ILE A 174 -2.11 -6.81 23.62
N LYS A 175 -3.32 -6.81 23.06
CA LYS A 175 -4.55 -6.81 23.86
C LYS A 175 -4.61 -8.06 24.74
N GLU A 176 -4.37 -9.24 24.17
CA GLU A 176 -4.34 -10.50 24.91
C GLU A 176 -3.25 -10.50 26.00
N GLN A 177 -2.04 -10.02 25.70
CA GLN A 177 -0.97 -9.90 26.68
C GLN A 177 -1.31 -8.93 27.82
N THR A 178 -1.96 -7.80 27.49
CA THR A 178 -2.39 -6.81 28.48
C THR A 178 -3.47 -7.38 29.39
N GLU A 179 -4.41 -8.14 28.83
CA GLU A 179 -5.48 -8.80 29.60
C GLU A 179 -4.93 -9.89 30.53
N LYS A 180 -3.94 -10.68 30.08
CA LYS A 180 -3.23 -11.66 30.92
C LYS A 180 -2.47 -11.01 32.09
N LYS A 181 -1.96 -9.79 31.89
CA LYS A 181 -1.20 -9.03 32.89
C LYS A 181 -2.08 -8.17 33.79
N LYS A 182 -3.42 -8.28 33.75
CA LYS A 182 -4.32 -7.53 34.63
C LYS A 182 -4.18 -7.98 36.09
N GLY A 183 -3.15 -7.47 36.75
CA GLY A 183 -3.04 -7.31 38.19
C GLY A 183 -2.84 -5.81 38.48
N GLU A 184 -3.83 -5.21 39.14
CA GLU A 184 -3.82 -3.89 39.81
C GLU A 184 -3.66 -2.60 38.97
N CYS A 185 -3.02 -2.58 37.79
CA CYS A 185 -2.67 -1.33 37.11
C CYS A 185 -3.08 -1.24 35.62
N GLY A 186 -4.38 -1.28 35.30
CA GLY A 186 -4.89 -0.82 33.99
C GLY A 186 -4.29 -1.49 32.73
N ARG A 187 -4.17 -0.73 31.63
CA ARG A 187 -3.49 -1.18 30.39
C ARG A 187 -2.00 -0.88 30.47
N SER A 188 -1.15 -1.75 29.92
CA SER A 188 0.30 -1.57 29.98
C SER A 188 0.79 -0.41 29.08
N PRO A 189 1.95 0.22 29.36
CA PRO A 189 2.50 1.28 28.51
C PRO A 189 2.68 0.86 27.04
N GLU A 190 3.07 -0.40 26.80
CA GLU A 190 3.25 -0.97 25.46
C GLU A 190 1.94 -0.96 24.66
N TYR A 191 0.81 -1.15 25.33
CA TYR A 191 -0.51 -1.04 24.70
C TYR A 191 -0.73 0.34 24.10
N TYR A 192 -0.43 1.41 24.84
CA TYR A 192 -0.66 2.77 24.38
C TYR A 192 0.28 3.16 23.24
N VAL A 193 1.56 2.80 23.36
CA VAL A 193 2.56 3.03 22.31
C VAL A 193 2.13 2.33 21.03
N PHE A 194 1.78 1.04 21.11
CA PHE A 194 1.37 0.31 19.93
C PHE A 194 0.06 0.83 19.35
N ASN A 195 -0.91 1.23 20.17
CA ASN A 195 -2.17 1.76 19.66
C ASN A 195 -1.98 3.07 18.88
N ARG A 196 -1.00 3.91 19.27
CA ARG A 196 -0.60 5.08 18.48
C ARG A 196 0.01 4.67 17.14
N ASP A 197 0.91 3.70 17.14
CA ASP A 197 1.60 3.23 15.94
C ASP A 197 0.62 2.52 14.98
N PHE A 198 -0.34 1.75 15.52
CA PHE A 198 -1.47 1.16 14.80
C PHE A 198 -2.29 2.23 14.09
N ASN A 199 -2.77 3.25 14.81
CA ASN A 199 -3.57 4.32 14.23
C ASN A 199 -2.79 5.11 13.16
N THR A 200 -1.49 5.34 13.40
CA THR A 200 -0.60 5.96 12.42
C THR A 200 -0.49 5.12 11.16
N THR A 201 -0.42 3.80 11.31
CA THR A 201 -0.33 2.86 10.18
C THR A 201 -1.60 2.87 9.34
N ILE A 202 -2.77 2.81 9.97
CA ILE A 202 -4.07 2.90 9.27
C ILE A 202 -4.20 4.21 8.50
N ARG A 203 -3.88 5.35 9.15
CA ARG A 203 -3.97 6.67 8.52
C ARG A 203 -3.03 6.78 7.31
N ALA A 204 -1.79 6.33 7.43
CA ALA A 204 -0.83 6.35 6.33
C ALA A 204 -1.27 5.48 5.16
N ALA A 205 -1.83 4.28 5.41
CA ALA A 205 -2.38 3.43 4.35
C ALA A 205 -3.57 4.08 3.61
N ASN A 206 -4.45 4.76 4.34
CA ASN A 206 -5.58 5.49 3.74
C ASN A 206 -5.09 6.66 2.87
N ASN A 207 -4.20 7.50 3.40
CA ASN A 207 -3.62 8.63 2.67
C ASN A 207 -2.83 8.16 1.44
N LEU A 208 -2.12 7.03 1.55
CA LEU A 208 -1.42 6.44 0.41
C LEU A 208 -2.38 5.95 -0.67
N SER A 209 -3.51 5.37 -0.28
CA SER A 209 -4.54 4.93 -1.24
C SER A 209 -5.14 6.12 -2.00
N GLU A 210 -5.33 7.26 -1.33
CA GLU A 210 -5.74 8.51 -1.96
C GLU A 210 -4.64 9.06 -2.88
N LEU A 211 -3.38 9.09 -2.41
CA LEU A 211 -2.23 9.50 -3.23
C LEU A 211 -2.10 8.64 -4.49
N ALA A 212 -2.34 7.32 -4.40
CA ALA A 212 -2.28 6.41 -5.54
C ALA A 212 -3.35 6.72 -6.61
N GLY A 213 -4.52 7.21 -6.19
CA GLY A 213 -5.56 7.69 -7.11
C GLY A 213 -5.36 9.13 -7.58
N SER A 214 -4.39 9.85 -7.01
CA SER A 214 -4.05 11.20 -7.41
C SER A 214 -3.12 11.19 -8.62
N LYS A 215 -3.13 12.27 -9.41
CA LYS A 215 -2.16 12.47 -10.52
C LYS A 215 -0.84 13.08 -10.05
N ILE A 216 -0.55 13.02 -8.75
CA ILE A 216 0.65 13.63 -8.17
C ILE A 216 1.87 12.79 -8.52
N ASP A 217 2.87 13.43 -9.14
CA ASP A 217 4.20 12.82 -9.32
C ASP A 217 4.96 12.80 -7.99
N TRP A 218 4.67 11.78 -7.19
CA TRP A 218 5.27 11.59 -5.88
C TRP A 218 6.78 11.37 -5.97
N LYS A 219 7.30 10.76 -7.05
CA LYS A 219 8.74 10.52 -7.20
C LYS A 219 9.50 11.83 -7.34
N ALA A 220 8.98 12.76 -8.15
CA ALA A 220 9.58 14.08 -8.30
C ALA A 220 9.55 14.89 -7.00
N LYS A 221 8.53 14.71 -6.15
CA LYS A 221 8.37 15.44 -4.89
C LYS A 221 9.12 14.84 -3.71
N LEU A 222 9.47 13.55 -3.76
CA LEU A 222 10.21 12.89 -2.68
C LEU A 222 11.72 12.84 -2.95
N ALA A 223 12.49 13.16 -1.90
CA ALA A 223 13.93 12.91 -1.87
C ALA A 223 14.24 11.42 -2.09
N PRO A 224 15.35 11.06 -2.76
CA PRO A 224 15.66 9.67 -3.11
C PRO A 224 15.61 8.68 -1.94
N PHE A 225 16.09 9.07 -0.76
CA PHE A 225 16.09 8.22 0.43
C PHE A 225 14.69 7.97 1.02
N ASN A 226 13.67 8.75 0.61
CA ASN A 226 12.28 8.57 1.01
C ASN A 226 11.47 7.77 -0.02
N ARG A 227 12.08 7.38 -1.16
CA ARG A 227 11.42 6.59 -2.22
C ARG A 227 11.38 5.10 -1.85
N THR A 228 11.07 4.78 -0.60
CA THR A 228 11.01 3.41 -0.09
C THR A 228 9.57 2.98 0.14
N LEU A 229 9.31 1.68 0.23
CA LEU A 229 7.95 1.14 0.42
C LEU A 229 7.26 1.77 1.64
N TYR A 230 7.99 1.91 2.75
CA TYR A 230 7.50 2.59 3.94
C TYR A 230 7.50 4.11 3.78
N GLY A 231 8.58 4.71 3.26
CA GLY A 231 8.71 6.17 3.15
C GLY A 231 7.56 6.83 2.39
N VAL A 232 7.18 6.25 1.24
CA VAL A 232 6.09 6.78 0.40
C VAL A 232 4.77 6.88 1.17
N GLY A 233 4.38 5.84 1.93
CA GLY A 233 3.14 5.90 2.70
C GLY A 233 3.20 6.82 3.91
N THR A 234 4.35 6.92 4.59
CA THR A 234 4.50 7.87 5.71
C THR A 234 4.37 9.33 5.29
N LEU A 235 4.73 9.65 4.04
CA LEU A 235 4.72 11.01 3.51
C LEU A 235 3.49 11.29 2.63
N ALA A 236 2.58 10.33 2.49
CA ALA A 236 1.42 10.49 1.61
C ALA A 236 0.53 11.68 1.99
N GLU A 237 0.28 11.89 3.29
CA GLU A 237 -0.47 13.05 3.79
C GLU A 237 0.17 14.38 3.38
N GLN A 238 1.49 14.47 3.54
CA GLN A 238 2.24 15.67 3.19
C GLN A 238 2.15 15.92 1.69
N LEU A 239 2.36 14.89 0.86
CA LEU A 239 2.27 14.99 -0.59
C LEU A 239 0.88 15.44 -1.07
N LEU A 240 -0.19 14.97 -0.43
CA LEU A 240 -1.55 15.40 -0.72
C LEU A 240 -1.77 16.87 -0.34
N SER A 241 -1.37 17.27 0.86
CA SER A 241 -1.54 18.65 1.34
C SER A 241 -0.76 19.70 0.52
N TYR A 242 0.43 19.36 0.01
CA TYR A 242 1.25 20.26 -0.83
C TYR A 242 0.65 20.56 -2.21
N ASN A 243 -0.37 19.82 -2.67
CA ASN A 243 -1.01 20.09 -3.97
C ASN A 243 -2.37 20.78 -3.83
N LEU A 244 -2.84 21.02 -2.60
CA LEU A 244 -4.07 21.76 -2.32
C LEU A 244 -3.83 23.26 -2.07
N ASN A 245 -2.56 23.68 -1.99
CA ASN A 245 -2.11 25.07 -1.88
C ASN A 245 -1.39 25.48 -3.16
#